data_AF-A0A9P4S4W6-F1
#
_entry.id   AF-A0A9P4S4W6-F1
#
_cell.length_a   1.000
_cell.length_b   1.000
_cell.length_c   1.000
_cell.angle_alpha   90.00
_cell.angle_beta   90.00
_cell.angle_gamma   90.00
#
_symmetry.space_group_name_H-M   'P 1'
#
loop_
_entity.id
_entity.type
_entity.pdbx_description
1 polymer ?
#
loop_
_entity_poly.entity_id
_entity_poly.type
_entity_poly.pdbx_seq_one_letter_code
_entity_poly.pdbx_strand_id
1 'polypeptide(L)'
;MQQLPSLSSIAVPSVLLLIFFLSYSSQYLFLSLEPGPLKKHELIRFNVLLICLHICYLRSWFTDPGRVPKSWKPATKSSKKSDSAGNYIISSKPRQRWCGKCNAGKPPRAHHCKVCQRCVPKMDHHCPWTANCVSHITFPHFLRFIFYAVVSMLYLEYFLYVRARIVWNKRHMPSYYGPSVHQLVHLFVLVVVNSLTLFALFITLIRVVWSWSVNITTIEGWEIERHEALLRRARTLGGYLDGPNGAHIRIVKQEFPYDIGIWSNLKQGMGTGNILAWLWPLSRSSSVETGLEFEENGFEDPSVSWPPPDPDRISRATRISEQDMAFTYGRKYDGNYDEKETFRKRQEEDYKRWSETSSGFQRRRPFHQRYDVFGTYKENPDEQTDEDKRSETGEEGWRNWEGERLGDFGVDEEVEFYDEKGPGDAEDDDIPLSELIRRKKLQGQP
;
A
#
# COMPACT_ATOMS: atom_id res chain seq x y z
N MET A 1 -20.07 -25.18 -1.33
CA MET A 1 -19.81 -24.50 -0.04
C MET A 1 -20.06 -23.02 -0.25
N GLN A 2 -21.11 -22.46 0.37
CA GLN A 2 -21.34 -21.01 0.33
C GLN A 2 -20.15 -20.33 1.02
N GLN A 3 -19.41 -19.51 0.28
CA GLN A 3 -18.34 -18.69 0.85
C GLN A 3 -18.97 -17.82 1.94
N LEU A 4 -18.55 -18.01 3.19
CA LEU A 4 -18.89 -17.10 4.28
C LEU A 4 -18.54 -15.67 3.83
N PRO A 5 -19.38 -14.67 4.11
CA PRO A 5 -19.04 -13.27 3.83
C PRO A 5 -17.66 -12.99 4.44
N SER A 6 -16.71 -12.54 3.61
CA SER A 6 -15.39 -12.13 4.11
C SER A 6 -15.60 -11.07 5.21
N LEU A 7 -14.79 -11.08 6.27
CA LEU A 7 -14.91 -10.10 7.37
C LEU A 7 -14.98 -8.64 6.87
N SER A 8 -14.37 -8.34 5.72
CA SER A 8 -14.45 -7.05 5.03
C SER A 8 -15.86 -6.65 4.59
N SER A 9 -16.74 -7.60 4.27
CA SER A 9 -18.11 -7.32 3.79
C SER A 9 -19.06 -6.86 4.91
N ILE A 10 -18.74 -7.17 6.17
CA ILE A 10 -19.54 -6.78 7.34
C ILE A 10 -19.01 -5.47 7.95
N ALA A 11 -17.76 -5.08 7.66
CA ALA A 11 -17.10 -3.92 8.26
C ALA A 11 -17.89 -2.61 8.07
N VAL A 12 -18.34 -2.30 6.85
CA VAL A 12 -19.12 -1.07 6.58
C VAL A 12 -20.47 -1.05 7.30
N PRO A 13 -21.29 -2.12 7.24
CA PRO A 13 -22.47 -2.25 8.08
C PRO A 13 -22.18 -2.07 9.58
N SER A 14 -21.10 -2.66 10.09
CA SER A 14 -20.70 -2.51 11.50
C SER A 14 -20.37 -1.08 11.88
N VAL A 15 -19.65 -0.34 11.03
CA VAL A 15 -19.34 1.08 11.28
C VAL A 15 -20.62 1.93 11.27
N LEU A 16 -21.52 1.71 10.31
CA LEU A 16 -22.80 2.42 10.25
C LEU A 16 -23.67 2.12 11.48
N LEU A 17 -23.74 0.86 11.89
CA LEU A 17 -24.46 0.44 13.10
C LEU A 17 -23.84 1.07 14.35
N LEU A 18 -22.51 1.11 14.46
CA LEU A 18 -21.81 1.73 15.57
C LEU A 18 -22.09 3.24 15.64
N ILE A 19 -22.01 3.95 14.51
CA ILE A 19 -22.36 5.37 14.44
C ILE A 19 -23.80 5.54 14.91
N PHE A 20 -24.75 4.77 14.36
CA PHE A 20 -26.16 4.88 14.70
C PHE A 20 -26.42 4.60 16.19
N PHE A 21 -25.81 3.55 16.73
CA PHE A 21 -25.92 3.18 18.14
C PHE A 21 -25.40 4.31 19.03
N LEU A 22 -24.17 4.78 18.81
CA LEU A 22 -23.57 5.83 19.63
C LEU A 22 -24.32 7.16 19.50
N SER A 23 -24.82 7.51 18.32
CA SER A 23 -25.41 8.82 18.07
C SER A 23 -26.88 8.93 18.43
N TYR A 24 -27.73 7.98 18.02
CA TYR A 24 -29.18 8.10 18.18
C TYR A 24 -29.67 7.43 19.46
N SER A 25 -29.05 6.31 19.87
CA SER A 25 -29.43 5.67 21.14
C SER A 25 -29.03 6.53 22.35
N SER A 26 -27.90 7.23 22.28
CA SER A 26 -27.51 8.20 23.33
C SER A 26 -28.48 9.37 23.42
N GLN A 27 -28.91 9.93 22.29
CA GLN A 27 -29.93 10.99 22.28
C GLN A 27 -31.26 10.52 22.87
N TYR A 28 -31.67 9.27 22.59
CA TYR A 28 -32.84 8.66 23.24
C TYR A 28 -32.65 8.54 24.76
N LEU A 29 -31.49 8.05 25.22
CA LEU A 29 -31.17 7.98 26.65
C LEU A 29 -31.25 9.36 27.31
N PHE A 30 -30.76 10.40 26.63
CA PHE A 30 -30.73 11.77 27.14
C PHE A 30 -32.11 12.38 27.36
N LEU A 31 -33.16 11.88 26.69
CA LEU A 31 -34.55 12.32 26.94
C LEU A 31 -35.07 11.88 28.31
N SER A 32 -34.56 10.76 28.82
CA SER A 32 -35.12 10.07 30.01
C SER A 32 -34.20 10.09 31.23
N LEU A 33 -32.93 10.47 31.07
CA LEU A 33 -31.94 10.47 32.14
C LEU A 33 -31.52 11.90 32.54
N GLU A 34 -31.46 12.16 33.85
CA GLU A 34 -30.99 13.44 34.42
C GLU A 34 -29.64 13.87 33.82
N PRO A 35 -29.40 15.18 33.55
CA PRO A 35 -30.17 16.36 33.97
C PRO A 35 -31.40 16.67 33.09
N GLY A 36 -31.78 15.75 32.20
CA GLY A 36 -32.86 15.93 31.23
C GLY A 36 -32.33 16.03 29.80
N PRO A 37 -33.18 16.40 28.83
CA PRO A 37 -32.82 16.47 27.42
C PRO A 37 -31.73 17.52 27.17
N LEU A 38 -30.96 17.31 26.09
CA LEU A 38 -30.00 18.31 25.62
C LEU A 38 -30.71 19.62 25.29
N LYS A 39 -30.05 20.75 25.57
CA LYS A 39 -30.56 22.07 25.16
C LYS A 39 -30.65 22.12 23.64
N LYS A 40 -31.57 22.92 23.10
CA LYS A 40 -31.78 23.05 21.64
C LYS A 40 -30.48 23.31 20.86
N HIS A 41 -29.63 24.20 21.36
CA HIS A 41 -28.35 24.49 20.71
C HIS A 41 -27.34 23.33 20.81
N GLU A 42 -27.34 22.57 21.90
CA GLU A 42 -26.47 21.40 22.07
C GLU A 42 -26.89 20.28 21.12
N LEU A 43 -28.20 20.07 20.99
CA LEU A 43 -28.81 19.11 20.07
C LEU A 43 -28.52 19.48 18.60
N ILE A 44 -28.67 20.76 18.23
CA ILE A 44 -28.34 21.24 16.88
C ILE A 44 -26.86 21.00 16.58
N ARG A 45 -25.95 21.36 17.49
CA ARG A 45 -24.51 21.10 17.31
C ARG A 45 -24.22 19.62 17.14
N PHE A 46 -24.84 18.77 17.97
CA PHE A 46 -24.63 17.32 17.88
C PHE A 46 -25.05 16.80 16.50
N ASN A 47 -26.26 17.15 16.05
CA ASN A 47 -26.78 16.68 14.77
C ASN A 47 -26.03 17.27 13.57
N VAL A 48 -25.53 18.51 13.64
CA VAL A 48 -24.65 19.07 12.60
C VAL A 48 -23.34 18.27 12.51
N LEU A 49 -22.71 17.94 13.64
CA LEU A 49 -21.51 17.10 13.67
C LEU A 49 -21.80 15.71 13.09
N LEU A 50 -22.95 15.10 13.42
CA LEU A 50 -23.36 13.81 12.89
C LEU A 50 -23.63 13.85 11.38
N ILE A 51 -24.26 14.90 10.87
CA ILE A 51 -24.43 15.10 9.42
C ILE A 51 -23.07 15.19 8.73
N CYS A 52 -22.14 15.96 9.30
CA CYS A 52 -20.78 16.07 8.76
C CYS A 52 -20.05 14.70 8.78
N LEU A 53 -20.15 13.96 9.88
CA LEU A 53 -19.60 12.63 10.04
C LEU A 53 -20.15 11.67 8.98
N HIS A 54 -21.47 11.60 8.81
CA HIS A 54 -22.11 10.75 7.80
C HIS A 54 -21.67 11.13 6.39
N ILE A 55 -21.65 12.43 6.04
CA ILE A 55 -21.19 12.89 4.73
C ILE A 55 -19.74 12.45 4.50
N CYS A 56 -18.83 12.67 5.46
CA CYS A 56 -17.42 12.32 5.30
C CYS A 56 -17.21 10.81 5.20
N TYR A 57 -17.93 10.02 5.98
CA TYR A 57 -17.88 8.55 5.90
C TYR A 57 -18.38 8.04 4.55
N LEU A 58 -19.55 8.50 4.10
CA LEU A 58 -20.11 8.13 2.81
C LEU A 58 -19.19 8.54 1.66
N ARG A 59 -18.55 9.71 1.73
CA ARG A 59 -17.56 10.12 0.74
C ARG A 59 -16.32 9.24 0.75
N SER A 60 -15.85 8.82 1.93
CA SER A 60 -14.70 7.90 2.05
C SER A 60 -15.02 6.51 1.46
N TRP A 61 -16.28 6.09 1.56
CA TRP A 61 -16.76 4.81 1.01
C TRP A 61 -17.04 4.87 -0.50
N PHE A 62 -17.79 5.86 -0.98
CA PHE A 62 -18.29 5.90 -2.36
C PHE A 62 -17.39 6.63 -3.37
N THR A 63 -16.41 7.42 -2.91
CA THR A 63 -15.52 8.12 -3.85
C THR A 63 -14.52 7.15 -4.45
N ASP A 64 -14.40 7.13 -5.78
CA ASP A 64 -13.39 6.33 -6.46
C ASP A 64 -11.97 6.78 -6.03
N PRO A 65 -11.11 5.88 -5.50
CA PRO A 65 -9.72 6.18 -5.15
C PRO A 65 -8.82 6.49 -6.36
N GLY A 66 -9.35 6.36 -7.57
CA GLY A 66 -8.67 6.65 -8.82
C GLY A 66 -7.99 5.43 -9.42
N ARG A 67 -7.55 5.59 -10.66
CA ARG A 67 -6.83 4.57 -11.42
C ARG A 67 -5.73 5.24 -12.22
N VAL A 68 -4.53 4.66 -12.17
CA VAL A 68 -3.43 5.06 -13.03
C VAL A 68 -3.79 4.82 -14.50
N PRO A 69 -3.71 5.83 -15.39
CA PRO A 69 -3.94 5.64 -16.82
C PRO A 69 -2.90 4.70 -17.44
N LYS A 70 -3.33 3.76 -18.28
CA LYS A 70 -2.42 2.85 -19.01
C LYS A 70 -1.47 3.58 -19.98
N SER A 71 -1.86 4.77 -20.42
CA SER A 71 -1.07 5.64 -21.29
C SER A 71 -0.06 6.49 -20.54
N TRP A 72 -0.04 6.44 -19.19
CA TRP A 72 0.92 7.21 -18.42
C TRP A 72 2.35 6.78 -18.76
N LYS A 73 3.20 7.80 -18.96
CA LYS A 73 4.63 7.64 -19.20
C LYS A 73 5.35 8.59 -18.26
N PRO A 74 6.55 8.22 -17.76
CA PRO A 74 7.35 9.15 -16.98
C PRO A 74 7.66 10.39 -17.81
N ALA A 75 7.60 11.56 -17.17
CA ALA A 75 8.15 12.78 -17.75
C ALA A 75 9.64 12.55 -18.02
N THR A 76 10.07 12.67 -19.28
CA THR A 76 11.48 12.52 -19.64
C THR A 76 12.25 13.72 -19.11
N LYS A 77 12.76 13.65 -17.88
CA LYS A 77 13.78 14.57 -17.37
C LYS A 77 15.10 14.25 -18.09
N SER A 78 15.26 14.73 -19.32
CA SER A 78 16.54 14.63 -20.04
C SER A 78 17.53 15.64 -19.45
N SER A 79 18.25 15.25 -18.41
CA SER A 79 19.45 15.97 -17.96
C SER A 79 20.59 15.68 -18.93
N LYS A 80 20.66 16.43 -20.03
CA LYS A 80 21.90 16.51 -20.82
C LYS A 80 22.92 17.31 -20.01
N LYS A 81 23.67 16.67 -19.11
CA LYS A 81 24.92 17.23 -18.59
C LYS A 81 26.05 16.73 -19.48
N SER A 82 26.63 17.64 -20.26
CA SER A 82 27.92 17.42 -20.91
C SER A 82 29.01 17.85 -19.96
N ASP A 83 29.93 16.95 -19.62
CA ASP A 83 31.16 17.35 -18.95
C ASP A 83 32.04 18.14 -19.92
N SER A 84 32.91 19.02 -19.41
CA SER A 84 33.85 19.87 -20.18
C SER A 84 34.85 19.10 -21.06
N ALA A 85 34.78 17.76 -21.08
CA ALA A 85 35.61 16.86 -21.88
C ALA A 85 34.85 16.17 -23.03
N GLY A 86 33.56 16.47 -23.25
CA GLY A 86 32.79 15.91 -24.38
C GLY A 86 32.40 14.44 -24.23
N ASN A 87 32.63 13.82 -23.07
CA ASN A 87 32.14 12.48 -22.78
C ASN A 87 30.65 12.50 -22.41
N TYR A 88 29.84 11.70 -23.10
CA TYR A 88 28.46 11.42 -22.72
C TYR A 88 28.45 10.48 -21.51
N ILE A 89 28.29 11.03 -20.30
CA ILE A 89 27.82 10.20 -19.18
C ILE A 89 26.36 9.87 -19.50
N ILE A 90 26.08 8.61 -19.83
CA ILE A 90 24.70 8.13 -19.87
C ILE A 90 24.21 8.16 -18.43
N SER A 91 23.57 9.26 -18.06
CA SER A 91 22.76 9.35 -16.85
C SER A 91 21.86 8.12 -16.85
N SER A 92 22.06 7.21 -15.91
CA SER A 92 21.21 6.05 -15.72
C SER A 92 19.76 6.52 -15.75
N LYS A 93 18.99 6.07 -16.74
CA LYS A 93 17.56 6.39 -16.80
C LYS A 93 16.97 6.01 -15.44
N PRO A 94 16.15 6.88 -14.81
CA PRO A 94 15.52 6.53 -13.55
C PRO A 94 14.76 5.21 -13.74
N ARG A 95 15.01 4.23 -12.85
CA ARG A 95 14.40 2.90 -12.93
C ARG A 95 12.88 3.07 -12.89
N GLN A 96 12.23 2.83 -14.03
CA GLN A 96 10.78 2.94 -14.13
C GLN A 96 10.16 1.72 -13.42
N ARG A 97 9.25 1.98 -12.49
CA ARG A 97 8.50 0.91 -11.82
C ARG A 97 7.39 0.42 -12.74
N TRP A 98 7.26 -0.89 -12.90
CA TRP A 98 6.21 -1.51 -13.71
C TRP A 98 5.21 -2.30 -12.85
N CYS A 99 3.96 -2.37 -13.30
CA CYS A 99 2.95 -3.25 -12.74
C CYS A 99 2.65 -4.40 -13.69
N GLY A 100 3.09 -5.61 -13.38
CA GLY A 100 2.79 -6.80 -14.20
C GLY A 100 1.28 -7.07 -14.36
N LYS A 101 0.48 -6.93 -13.29
CA LYS A 101 -0.98 -7.18 -13.33
C LYS A 101 -1.76 -6.15 -14.13
N CYS A 102 -1.37 -4.88 -14.05
CA CYS A 102 -2.03 -3.81 -14.82
C CYS A 102 -1.45 -3.64 -16.22
N ASN A 103 -0.28 -4.22 -16.48
CA ASN A 103 0.51 -4.03 -17.69
C ASN A 103 0.70 -2.54 -18.03
N ALA A 104 1.13 -1.76 -17.03
CA ALA A 104 1.27 -0.31 -17.12
C ALA A 104 2.41 0.20 -16.22
N GLY A 105 3.01 1.32 -16.61
CA GLY A 105 3.99 2.04 -15.79
C GLY A 105 3.35 2.57 -14.51
N LYS A 106 4.06 2.44 -13.39
CA LYS A 106 3.64 2.97 -12.09
C LYS A 106 4.21 4.38 -11.90
N PRO A 107 3.35 5.40 -11.73
CA PRO A 107 3.75 6.70 -11.26
C PRO A 107 4.48 6.63 -9.91
N PRO A 108 5.22 7.69 -9.53
CA PRO A 108 5.71 7.86 -8.18
C PRO A 108 4.56 7.68 -7.16
N ARG A 109 4.85 7.04 -6.02
CA ARG A 109 3.91 6.79 -4.91
C ARG A 109 2.66 5.93 -5.25
N ALA A 110 2.53 5.44 -6.48
CA ALA A 110 1.41 4.57 -6.87
C ALA A 110 1.70 3.10 -6.57
N HIS A 111 0.70 2.39 -6.02
CA HIS A 111 0.81 0.95 -5.71
C HIS A 111 -0.39 0.17 -6.27
N HIS A 112 -0.18 -1.11 -6.56
CA HIS A 112 -1.26 -2.00 -6.98
C HIS A 112 -1.99 -2.52 -5.74
N CYS A 113 -3.30 -2.29 -5.67
CA CYS A 113 -4.11 -2.85 -4.59
C CYS A 113 -4.73 -4.19 -5.00
N LYS A 114 -4.47 -5.25 -4.23
CA LYS A 114 -5.04 -6.59 -4.40
C LYS A 114 -6.57 -6.62 -4.24
N VAL A 115 -7.16 -5.73 -3.44
CA VAL A 115 -8.61 -5.68 -3.25
C VAL A 115 -9.27 -4.84 -4.34
N CYS A 116 -8.74 -3.64 -4.59
CA CYS A 116 -9.24 -2.73 -5.62
C CYS A 116 -8.91 -3.24 -7.07
N GLN A 117 -7.99 -4.22 -7.21
CA GLN A 117 -7.53 -4.84 -8.48
C GLN A 117 -7.05 -3.83 -9.53
N ARG A 118 -6.32 -2.80 -9.07
CA ARG A 118 -5.78 -1.72 -9.92
C ARG A 118 -4.64 -0.97 -9.22
N CYS A 119 -3.85 -0.25 -10.00
CA CYS A 119 -2.93 0.75 -9.48
C CYS A 119 -3.66 2.01 -9.02
N VAL A 120 -3.45 2.38 -7.75
CA VAL A 120 -4.05 3.53 -7.08
C VAL A 120 -2.97 4.62 -6.90
N PRO A 121 -3.21 5.88 -7.31
CA PRO A 121 -2.26 6.97 -7.16
C PRO A 121 -2.09 7.38 -5.69
N LYS A 122 -0.85 7.60 -5.24
CA LYS A 122 -0.49 7.88 -3.83
C LYS A 122 -1.28 7.01 -2.87
N MET A 123 -1.19 5.69 -3.07
CA MET A 123 -1.91 4.73 -2.24
C MET A 123 -1.34 4.80 -0.82
N ASP A 124 -2.23 4.88 0.17
CA ASP A 124 -1.85 4.80 1.58
C ASP A 124 -2.10 3.39 2.13
N HIS A 125 -3.35 2.92 2.07
CA HIS A 125 -3.73 1.56 2.40
C HIS A 125 -5.12 1.23 1.85
N HIS A 126 -5.47 -0.05 1.79
CA HIS A 126 -6.86 -0.47 1.63
C HIS A 126 -7.52 -0.56 3.02
N CYS A 127 -8.54 0.26 3.28
CA CYS A 127 -9.20 0.33 4.57
C CYS A 127 -10.46 -0.55 4.57
N PRO A 128 -10.51 -1.66 5.35
CA PRO A 128 -11.69 -2.51 5.42
C PRO A 128 -12.92 -1.75 5.95
N TRP A 129 -12.71 -0.83 6.89
CA TRP A 129 -13.77 -0.05 7.54
C TRP A 129 -14.48 0.95 6.63
N THR A 130 -13.86 1.32 5.50
CA THR A 130 -14.51 2.13 4.47
C THR A 130 -14.78 1.32 3.19
N ALA A 131 -14.43 0.03 3.18
CA ALA A 131 -14.41 -0.84 2.02
C ALA A 131 -13.76 -0.18 0.78
N ASN A 132 -12.75 0.66 0.99
CA ASN A 132 -12.16 1.48 -0.06
C ASN A 132 -10.66 1.73 0.17
N CYS A 133 -9.97 2.06 -0.92
CA CYS A 133 -8.56 2.45 -0.88
C CYS A 133 -8.45 3.92 -0.39
N VAL A 134 -7.60 4.18 0.61
CA VAL A 134 -7.16 5.53 0.98
C VAL A 134 -6.03 5.93 0.02
N SER A 135 -6.20 7.04 -0.68
CA SER A 135 -5.41 7.44 -1.86
C SER A 135 -5.27 8.95 -1.96
N HIS A 136 -4.57 9.46 -2.97
CA HIS A 136 -4.53 10.91 -3.28
C HIS A 136 -5.92 11.58 -3.28
N ILE A 137 -6.93 10.88 -3.79
CA ILE A 137 -8.28 11.43 -4.00
C ILE A 137 -9.15 11.28 -2.75
N THR A 138 -9.02 10.14 -2.06
CA THR A 138 -9.88 9.76 -0.93
C THR A 138 -9.32 10.15 0.43
N PHE A 139 -8.01 10.41 0.53
CA PHE A 139 -7.34 10.82 1.76
C PHE A 139 -7.98 12.04 2.45
N PRO A 140 -8.32 13.14 1.75
CA PRO A 140 -9.01 14.26 2.39
C PRO A 140 -10.37 13.87 3.01
N HIS A 141 -11.08 12.92 2.42
CA HIS A 141 -12.37 12.46 2.96
C HIS A 141 -12.15 11.57 4.18
N PHE A 142 -11.15 10.69 4.13
CA PHE A 142 -10.76 9.84 5.25
C PHE A 142 -10.32 10.65 6.47
N LEU A 143 -9.45 11.66 6.28
CA LEU A 143 -9.02 12.55 7.37
C LEU A 143 -10.21 13.29 8.00
N ARG A 144 -11.11 13.86 7.19
CA ARG A 144 -12.32 14.52 7.69
C ARG A 144 -13.24 13.54 8.44
N PHE A 145 -13.38 12.31 7.94
CA PHE A 145 -14.15 11.27 8.60
C PHE A 145 -13.62 10.99 10.01
N ILE A 146 -12.31 10.73 10.15
CA ILE A 146 -11.69 10.48 11.47
C ILE A 146 -11.81 11.72 12.37
N PHE A 147 -11.59 12.93 11.83
CA PHE A 147 -11.74 14.17 12.58
C PHE A 147 -13.17 14.36 13.13
N TYR A 148 -14.19 14.27 12.26
CA TYR A 148 -15.58 14.42 12.69
C TYR A 148 -16.05 13.29 13.60
N ALA A 149 -15.51 12.08 13.46
CA ALA A 149 -15.79 10.97 14.37
C ALA A 149 -15.27 11.30 15.78
N VAL A 150 -13.99 11.68 15.89
CA VAL A 150 -13.37 12.04 17.17
C VAL A 150 -14.08 13.24 17.81
N VAL A 151 -14.36 14.32 17.07
CA VAL A 151 -15.05 15.50 17.62
C VAL A 151 -16.46 15.15 18.08
N SER A 152 -17.22 14.37 17.30
CA SER A 152 -18.58 13.95 17.69
C SER A 152 -18.55 13.08 18.95
N MET A 153 -17.57 12.19 19.06
CA MET A 153 -17.42 11.27 20.18
C MET A 153 -16.89 11.95 21.45
N LEU A 154 -16.01 12.95 21.34
CA LEU A 154 -15.63 13.80 22.47
C LEU A 154 -16.84 14.57 23.00
N TYR A 155 -17.67 15.09 22.11
CA TYR A 155 -18.89 15.78 22.47
C TYR A 155 -19.90 14.84 23.15
N LEU A 156 -20.03 13.61 22.64
CA LEU A 156 -20.84 12.57 23.27
C LEU A 156 -20.27 12.16 24.64
N GLU A 157 -18.96 11.94 24.75
CA GLU A 157 -18.27 11.55 25.98
C GLU A 157 -18.52 12.58 27.09
N TYR A 158 -18.46 13.86 26.78
CA TYR A 158 -18.80 14.93 27.73
C TYR A 158 -20.21 14.74 28.33
N PHE A 159 -21.23 14.49 27.50
CA PHE A 159 -22.59 14.30 27.98
C PHE A 159 -22.82 12.98 28.69
N LEU A 160 -22.11 11.92 28.30
CA LEU A 160 -22.12 10.64 29.02
C LEU A 160 -21.48 10.80 30.40
N TYR A 161 -20.33 11.46 30.48
CA TYR A 161 -19.63 11.74 31.73
C TYR A 161 -20.48 12.57 32.70
N VAL A 162 -21.13 13.64 32.23
CA VAL A 162 -22.03 14.45 33.08
C VAL A 162 -23.12 13.58 33.72
N ARG A 163 -23.73 12.68 32.96
CA ARG A 163 -24.79 11.78 33.46
C ARG A 163 -24.23 10.72 34.40
N ALA A 164 -23.12 10.09 34.04
CA ALA A 164 -22.43 9.13 34.90
C ALA A 164 -22.04 9.76 36.25
N ARG A 165 -21.56 11.01 36.24
CA ARG A 165 -21.24 11.76 37.46
C ARG A 165 -22.47 12.00 38.33
N ILE A 166 -23.61 12.37 37.74
CA ILE A 166 -24.86 12.57 38.50
C ILE A 166 -25.30 11.25 39.14
N VAL A 167 -25.32 10.16 38.38
CA VAL A 167 -25.65 8.82 38.91
C VAL A 167 -24.70 8.43 40.04
N TRP A 168 -23.39 8.66 39.88
CA TRP A 168 -22.38 8.36 40.89
C TRP A 168 -22.54 9.16 42.18
N ASN A 169 -22.86 10.45 42.07
CA ASN A 169 -23.11 11.31 43.22
C ASN A 169 -24.37 10.88 44.00
N LYS A 170 -25.35 10.31 43.29
CA LYS A 170 -26.63 9.85 43.82
C LYS A 170 -26.64 8.37 44.25
N ARG A 171 -25.50 7.68 44.23
CA ARG A 171 -25.38 6.22 44.44
C ARG A 171 -25.92 5.68 45.77
N HIS A 172 -26.02 6.52 46.80
CA HIS A 172 -26.52 6.14 48.13
C HIS A 172 -28.02 6.36 48.30
N MET A 173 -28.71 6.90 47.30
CA MET A 173 -30.16 7.04 47.36
C MET A 173 -30.86 5.69 47.16
N PRO A 174 -32.04 5.50 47.79
CA PRO A 174 -32.85 4.31 47.56
C PRO A 174 -33.15 4.10 46.06
N SER A 175 -33.14 2.85 45.62
CA SER A 175 -33.23 2.46 44.20
C SER A 175 -34.48 2.98 43.47
N TYR A 176 -35.59 3.20 44.19
CA TYR A 176 -36.84 3.69 43.61
C TYR A 176 -36.83 5.19 43.23
N TYR A 177 -35.84 5.96 43.72
CA TYR A 177 -35.60 7.34 43.26
C TYR A 177 -34.52 7.42 42.16
N GLY A 178 -33.91 6.29 41.81
CA GLY A 178 -32.84 6.21 40.82
C GLY A 178 -33.33 5.91 39.40
N PRO A 179 -32.43 5.98 38.40
CA PRO A 179 -32.73 5.52 37.05
C PRO A 179 -33.08 4.03 37.00
N SER A 180 -33.85 3.63 36.00
CA SER A 180 -34.14 2.21 35.74
C SER A 180 -32.85 1.42 35.43
N VAL A 181 -32.87 0.11 35.71
CA VAL A 181 -31.74 -0.79 35.40
C VAL A 181 -31.36 -0.72 33.91
N HIS A 182 -32.36 -0.64 33.02
CA HIS A 182 -32.12 -0.50 31.58
C HIS A 182 -31.35 0.77 31.22
N GLN A 183 -31.68 1.92 31.84
CA GLN A 183 -30.95 3.17 31.62
C GLN A 183 -29.52 3.10 32.15
N LEU A 184 -29.30 2.43 33.29
CA LEU A 184 -27.96 2.24 33.84
C LEU A 184 -27.10 1.35 32.94
N VAL A 185 -27.64 0.24 32.45
CA VAL A 185 -26.95 -0.66 31.50
C VAL A 185 -26.67 0.07 30.19
N HIS A 186 -27.65 0.81 29.66
CA HIS A 186 -27.48 1.57 28.42
C HIS A 186 -26.41 2.66 28.56
N LEU A 187 -26.41 3.40 29.67
CA LEU A 187 -25.36 4.38 29.97
C LEU A 187 -23.99 3.72 30.05
N PHE A 188 -23.88 2.59 30.77
CA PHE A 188 -22.62 1.86 30.91
C PHE A 188 -22.07 1.39 29.56
N VAL A 189 -22.91 0.76 28.74
CA VAL A 189 -22.51 0.29 27.40
C VAL A 189 -22.09 1.47 26.53
N LEU A 190 -22.85 2.59 26.54
CA LEU A 190 -22.48 3.79 25.79
C LEU A 190 -21.12 4.35 26.23
N VAL A 191 -20.87 4.48 27.54
CA VAL A 191 -19.59 4.97 28.07
C VAL A 191 -18.45 4.06 27.63
N VAL A 192 -18.57 2.74 27.82
CA VAL A 192 -17.50 1.80 27.48
C VAL A 192 -17.23 1.77 25.98
N VAL A 193 -18.27 1.62 25.15
CA VAL A 193 -18.12 1.54 23.70
C VAL A 193 -17.61 2.86 23.14
N ASN A 194 -18.13 4.01 23.60
CA ASN A 194 -17.66 5.31 23.16
C ASN A 194 -16.20 5.55 23.58
N SER A 195 -15.83 5.29 24.83
CA SER A 195 -14.47 5.48 25.33
C SER A 195 -13.44 4.62 24.60
N LEU A 196 -13.71 3.33 24.40
CA LEU A 196 -12.78 2.44 23.69
C LEU A 196 -12.64 2.81 22.21
N THR A 197 -13.76 3.11 21.55
CA THR A 197 -13.75 3.54 20.15
C THR A 197 -13.06 4.89 20.01
N LEU A 198 -13.28 5.82 20.95
CA LEU A 198 -12.68 7.15 20.95
C LEU A 198 -11.17 7.03 21.10
N PHE A 199 -10.70 6.19 22.02
CA PHE A 199 -9.27 5.94 22.22
C PHE A 199 -8.61 5.43 20.94
N ALA A 200 -9.19 4.40 20.30
CA ALA A 200 -8.67 3.86 19.05
C ALA A 200 -8.63 4.91 17.93
N LEU A 201 -9.74 5.62 17.69
CA LEU A 201 -9.83 6.65 16.66
C LEU A 201 -8.97 7.88 16.94
N PHE A 202 -8.73 8.20 18.21
CA PHE A 202 -7.84 9.31 18.60
C PHE A 202 -6.38 8.98 18.27
N ILE A 203 -5.94 7.74 18.54
CA ILE A 203 -4.62 7.27 18.10
C ILE A 203 -4.53 7.30 16.57
N THR A 204 -5.55 6.82 15.87
CA THR A 204 -5.61 6.91 14.40
C THR A 204 -5.53 8.35 13.91
N LEU A 205 -6.24 9.29 14.55
CA LEU A 205 -6.19 10.71 14.19
C LEU A 205 -4.78 11.28 14.35
N ILE A 206 -4.10 11.01 15.47
CA ILE A 206 -2.73 11.46 15.70
C ILE A 206 -1.81 10.92 14.62
N ARG A 207 -1.88 9.61 14.34
CA ARG A 207 -1.06 8.95 13.31
C ARG A 207 -1.28 9.58 11.93
N VAL A 208 -2.55 9.77 11.53
CA VAL A 208 -2.87 10.34 10.21
C VAL A 208 -2.44 11.81 10.13
N VAL A 209 -2.62 12.60 11.19
CA VAL A 209 -2.17 14.01 11.23
C VAL A 209 -0.64 14.09 11.16
N TRP A 210 0.07 13.19 11.84
CA TRP A 210 1.52 13.08 11.72
C TRP A 210 1.94 12.74 10.29
N SER A 211 1.43 11.64 9.72
CA SER A 211 1.69 11.24 8.33
C SER A 211 1.39 12.35 7.32
N TRP A 212 0.31 13.10 7.54
CA TRP A 212 -0.07 14.24 6.72
C TRP A 212 0.92 15.40 6.80
N SER A 213 1.43 15.73 8.00
CA SER A 213 2.34 16.86 8.19
C SER A 213 3.72 16.61 7.59
N VAL A 214 4.18 15.35 7.62
CA VAL A 214 5.46 14.93 7.02
C VAL A 214 5.33 14.42 5.58
N ASN A 215 4.11 14.37 5.04
CA ASN A 215 3.79 13.87 3.69
C ASN A 215 4.23 12.43 3.40
N ILE A 216 4.19 11.56 4.41
CA ILE A 216 4.56 10.13 4.31
C ILE A 216 3.29 9.28 4.36
N THR A 217 3.07 8.45 3.34
CA THR A 217 2.01 7.43 3.38
C THR A 217 2.39 6.27 4.29
N THR A 218 1.42 5.46 4.70
CA THR A 218 1.67 4.23 5.47
C THR A 218 2.66 3.32 4.73
N ILE A 219 2.50 3.14 3.42
CA ILE A 219 3.43 2.33 2.62
C ILE A 219 4.84 2.94 2.58
N GLU A 220 4.95 4.26 2.42
CA GLU A 220 6.25 4.94 2.39
C GLU A 220 6.96 4.88 3.75
N GLY A 221 6.22 4.96 4.86
CA GLY A 221 6.79 4.78 6.20
C GLY A 221 7.44 3.40 6.35
N TRP A 222 6.83 2.38 5.77
CA TRP A 222 7.38 1.03 5.76
C TRP A 222 8.57 0.88 4.82
N GLU A 223 8.55 1.56 3.67
CA GLU A 223 9.71 1.62 2.77
C GLU A 223 10.92 2.26 3.47
N ILE A 224 10.70 3.30 4.28
CA ILE A 224 11.72 3.94 5.11
C ILE A 224 12.24 2.97 6.18
N GLU A 225 11.35 2.37 7.00
CA GLU A 225 11.74 1.42 8.05
C GLU A 225 12.53 0.23 7.49
N ARG A 226 12.12 -0.28 6.33
CA ARG A 226 12.81 -1.36 5.63
C ARG A 226 14.20 -0.93 5.17
N HIS A 227 14.33 0.27 4.56
CA HIS A 227 15.64 0.78 4.14
C HIS A 227 16.58 0.95 5.33
N GLU A 228 16.07 1.43 6.47
CA GLU A 228 16.84 1.50 7.70
C GLU A 228 17.30 0.13 8.20
N ALA A 229 16.45 -0.90 8.09
CA ALA A 229 16.81 -2.27 8.44
C ALA A 229 17.93 -2.82 7.52
N LEU A 230 17.86 -2.53 6.21
CA LEU A 230 18.91 -2.87 5.26
C LEU A 230 20.22 -2.14 5.57
N LEU A 231 20.16 -0.86 5.95
CA LEU A 231 21.33 -0.08 6.36
C LEU A 231 21.97 -0.62 7.64
N ARG A 232 21.17 -1.07 8.62
CA ARG A 232 21.68 -1.73 9.83
C ARG A 232 22.41 -3.03 9.49
N ARG A 233 21.83 -3.85 8.62
CA ARG A 233 22.44 -5.11 8.15
C ARG A 233 23.74 -4.85 7.36
N ALA A 234 23.70 -3.90 6.42
CA ALA A 234 24.85 -3.53 5.62
C ALA A 234 25.99 -3.04 6.50
N ARG A 235 25.73 -2.24 7.54
CA ARG A 235 26.76 -1.79 8.50
C ARG A 235 27.50 -2.95 9.17
N THR A 236 26.80 -4.01 9.55
CA THR A 236 27.43 -5.21 10.14
C THR A 236 28.27 -5.99 9.12
N LEU A 237 27.88 -5.96 7.83
CA LEU A 237 28.55 -6.67 6.73
C LEU A 237 29.54 -5.79 5.95
N GLY A 238 30.05 -4.69 6.53
CA GLY A 238 31.06 -3.84 5.89
C GLY A 238 30.53 -2.87 4.82
N GLY A 239 29.22 -2.60 4.80
CA GLY A 239 28.56 -1.60 3.95
C GLY A 239 27.91 -2.16 2.69
N TYR A 240 27.98 -3.47 2.46
CA TYR A 240 27.50 -4.14 1.25
C TYR A 240 26.51 -5.26 1.60
N LEU A 241 25.57 -5.51 0.69
CA LEU A 241 24.67 -6.66 0.72
C LEU A 241 24.80 -7.47 -0.56
N ASP A 242 24.73 -8.79 -0.44
CA ASP A 242 24.77 -9.69 -1.60
C ASP A 242 23.43 -9.63 -2.35
N GLY A 243 23.46 -9.12 -3.57
CA GLY A 243 22.39 -9.14 -4.55
C GLY A 243 22.31 -10.45 -5.36
N PRO A 244 21.47 -10.49 -6.40
CA PRO A 244 21.38 -11.62 -7.31
C PRO A 244 22.74 -11.86 -8.02
N ASN A 245 22.98 -13.11 -8.41
CA ASN A 245 24.15 -13.52 -9.21
C ASN A 245 25.53 -13.19 -8.61
N GLY A 246 25.63 -12.95 -7.29
CA GLY A 246 26.89 -12.61 -6.63
C GLY A 246 27.27 -11.14 -6.72
N ALA A 247 26.37 -10.26 -7.18
CA ALA A 247 26.59 -8.83 -7.18
C ALA A 247 26.62 -8.29 -5.74
N HIS A 248 27.62 -7.48 -5.39
CA HIS A 248 27.63 -6.78 -4.10
C HIS A 248 27.01 -5.38 -4.27
N ILE A 249 25.86 -5.16 -3.65
CA ILE A 249 25.12 -3.90 -3.73
C ILE A 249 25.47 -3.08 -2.48
N ARG A 250 26.05 -1.91 -2.69
CA ARG A 250 26.31 -0.95 -1.61
C ARG A 250 25.01 -0.27 -1.21
N ILE A 251 24.65 -0.36 0.08
CA ILE A 251 23.44 0.31 0.59
C ILE A 251 23.85 1.65 1.19
N VAL A 252 23.35 2.72 0.58
CA VAL A 252 23.58 4.10 1.03
C VAL A 252 22.30 4.64 1.63
N LYS A 253 22.43 5.43 2.71
CA LYS A 253 21.28 6.11 3.30
C LYS A 253 20.72 7.09 2.27
N GLN A 254 19.41 7.02 2.04
CA GLN A 254 18.69 7.91 1.14
C GLN A 254 17.66 8.67 1.97
N GLU A 255 17.59 9.98 1.79
CA GLU A 255 16.57 10.82 2.43
C GLU A 255 15.22 10.72 1.70
N PHE A 256 14.13 10.92 2.43
CA PHE A 256 12.78 10.85 1.85
C PHE A 256 12.53 12.05 0.92
N PRO A 257 12.14 11.84 -0.35
CA PRO A 257 12.12 12.91 -1.35
C PRO A 257 10.89 13.82 -1.31
N TYR A 258 9.77 13.39 -0.73
CA TYR A 258 8.48 14.12 -0.83
C TYR A 258 8.17 15.03 0.37
N ASP A 259 9.11 15.20 1.31
CA ASP A 259 8.97 16.22 2.36
C ASP A 259 9.44 17.58 1.82
N ILE A 260 8.48 18.39 1.37
CA ILE A 260 8.68 19.72 0.77
C ILE A 260 8.36 20.86 1.75
N GLY A 261 8.35 20.54 3.05
CA GLY A 261 8.04 21.45 4.14
C GLY A 261 6.57 21.42 4.56
N ILE A 262 6.34 21.64 5.86
CA ILE A 262 5.05 21.42 6.54
C ILE A 262 3.87 22.03 5.77
N TRP A 263 3.91 23.31 5.41
CA TRP A 263 2.77 23.96 4.75
C TRP A 263 2.49 23.39 3.35
N SER A 264 3.53 23.08 2.59
CA SER A 264 3.41 22.50 1.24
C SER A 264 2.90 21.05 1.30
N ASN A 265 3.39 20.28 2.28
CA ASN A 265 2.90 18.94 2.60
C ASN A 265 1.39 18.95 2.91
N LEU A 266 0.96 19.86 3.80
CA LEU A 266 -0.44 19.96 4.20
C LEU A 266 -1.34 20.31 3.00
N LYS A 267 -0.92 21.28 2.18
CA LYS A 267 -1.61 21.67 0.93
C LYS A 267 -1.71 20.52 -0.06
N GLN A 268 -0.62 19.77 -0.27
CA GLN A 268 -0.60 18.64 -1.19
C GLN A 268 -1.55 17.53 -0.71
N GLY A 269 -1.59 17.25 0.60
CA GLY A 269 -2.48 16.26 1.19
C GLY A 269 -3.97 16.61 1.02
N MET A 270 -4.34 17.89 1.20
CA MET A 270 -5.74 18.32 1.10
C MET A 270 -6.18 18.76 -0.31
N GLY A 271 -5.23 18.90 -1.24
CA GLY A 271 -5.46 19.35 -2.62
C GLY A 271 -5.78 20.85 -2.74
N THR A 272 -5.70 21.63 -1.65
CA THR A 272 -5.98 23.07 -1.66
C THR A 272 -5.27 23.80 -0.51
N GLY A 273 -4.94 25.06 -0.72
CA GLY A 273 -4.44 25.97 0.33
C GLY A 273 -5.52 26.61 1.19
N ASN A 274 -6.80 26.38 0.88
CA ASN A 274 -7.90 26.91 1.68
C ASN A 274 -8.15 26.06 2.93
N ILE A 275 -7.72 26.55 4.10
CA ILE A 275 -7.87 25.88 5.40
C ILE A 275 -9.36 25.59 5.71
N LEU A 276 -10.28 26.47 5.32
CA LEU A 276 -11.71 26.23 5.57
C LEU A 276 -12.22 25.02 4.77
N ALA A 277 -11.69 24.82 3.57
CA ALA A 277 -12.01 23.65 2.76
C ALA A 277 -11.44 22.34 3.36
N TRP A 278 -10.47 22.42 4.27
CA TRP A 278 -9.92 21.24 4.94
C TRP A 278 -10.95 20.63 5.89
N LEU A 279 -11.75 21.46 6.56
CA LEU A 279 -12.81 20.99 7.45
C LEU A 279 -14.16 20.83 6.73
N TRP A 280 -14.34 21.42 5.54
CA TRP A 280 -15.61 21.38 4.82
C TRP A 280 -15.97 19.98 4.29
N PRO A 281 -17.07 19.33 4.75
CA PRO A 281 -17.44 17.96 4.33
C PRO A 281 -17.75 17.81 2.84
N LEU A 282 -18.17 18.91 2.19
CA LEU A 282 -18.54 18.93 0.77
C LEU A 282 -17.41 19.49 -0.11
N SER A 283 -16.17 19.54 0.41
CA SER A 283 -15.01 19.94 -0.38
C SER A 283 -14.83 19.03 -1.60
N ARG A 284 -14.35 19.62 -2.70
CA ARG A 284 -14.04 18.89 -3.94
C ARG A 284 -12.95 17.86 -3.68
N SER A 285 -13.03 16.74 -4.41
CA SER A 285 -11.98 15.73 -4.45
C SER A 285 -10.85 16.18 -5.39
N SER A 286 -9.63 15.76 -5.09
CA SER A 286 -8.48 15.93 -5.99
C SER A 286 -8.70 15.15 -7.30
N SER A 287 -8.12 15.62 -8.40
CA SER A 287 -8.16 14.88 -9.67
C SER A 287 -7.07 13.80 -9.70
N VAL A 288 -7.27 12.77 -10.55
CA VAL A 288 -6.27 11.72 -10.77
C VAL A 288 -4.94 12.31 -11.25
N GLU A 289 -4.99 13.28 -12.17
CA GLU A 289 -3.81 13.91 -12.79
C GLU A 289 -2.86 14.52 -11.75
N THR A 290 -3.40 15.20 -10.74
CA THR A 290 -2.60 15.79 -9.64
C THR A 290 -1.93 14.75 -8.74
N GLY A 291 -2.31 13.47 -8.86
CA GLY A 291 -1.75 12.36 -8.09
C GLY A 291 -0.77 11.48 -8.87
N LEU A 292 -0.37 11.90 -10.08
CA LEU A 292 0.58 11.17 -10.94
C LEU A 292 2.01 11.72 -10.83
N GLU A 293 2.17 12.97 -10.41
CA GLU A 293 3.46 13.63 -10.27
C GLU A 293 3.50 14.39 -8.94
N PHE A 294 4.67 14.37 -8.28
CA PHE A 294 4.86 15.00 -6.98
C PHE A 294 6.15 15.82 -6.99
N GLU A 295 6.12 16.95 -6.30
CA GLU A 295 7.28 17.78 -6.06
C GLU A 295 8.25 17.05 -5.12
N GLU A 296 9.54 17.11 -5.44
CA GLU A 296 10.64 16.51 -4.69
C GLU A 296 11.45 17.63 -4.03
N ASN A 297 11.99 17.39 -2.85
CA ASN A 297 12.78 18.38 -2.09
C ASN A 297 14.18 18.66 -2.66
N GLY A 298 14.67 17.82 -3.56
CA GLY A 298 15.96 17.99 -4.22
C GLY A 298 17.18 17.72 -3.34
N PHE A 299 17.03 17.03 -2.21
CA PHE A 299 18.18 16.63 -1.37
C PHE A 299 19.02 15.53 -2.02
N GLU A 300 18.40 14.62 -2.76
CA GLU A 300 19.06 13.52 -3.46
C GLU A 300 19.29 13.86 -4.94
N ASP A 301 20.28 13.20 -5.55
CA ASP A 301 20.52 13.33 -6.98
C ASP A 301 19.31 12.80 -7.78
N PRO A 302 18.84 13.51 -8.83
CA PRO A 302 17.70 13.08 -9.64
C PRO A 302 17.83 11.70 -10.32
N SER A 303 19.05 11.14 -10.37
CA SER A 303 19.31 9.79 -10.88
C SER A 303 18.93 8.68 -9.89
N VAL A 304 18.77 9.00 -8.60
CA VAL A 304 18.43 8.02 -7.56
C VAL A 304 16.92 7.77 -7.57
N SER A 305 16.52 6.50 -7.70
CA SER A 305 15.11 6.11 -7.66
C SER A 305 14.60 6.01 -6.22
N TRP A 306 13.38 6.47 -5.97
CA TRP A 306 12.61 6.14 -4.77
C TRP A 306 11.45 5.19 -5.11
N PRO A 307 11.20 4.14 -4.30
CA PRO A 307 11.96 3.68 -3.15
C PRO A 307 13.36 3.15 -3.52
N PRO A 308 14.30 3.11 -2.55
CA PRO A 308 15.61 2.49 -2.77
C PRO A 308 15.45 1.03 -3.22
N PRO A 309 16.29 0.56 -4.17
CA PRO A 309 16.24 -0.82 -4.63
C PRO A 309 16.62 -1.78 -3.50
N ASP A 310 15.77 -2.77 -3.26
CA ASP A 310 15.95 -3.76 -2.20
C ASP A 310 16.63 -5.03 -2.77
N PRO A 311 17.88 -5.36 -2.37
CA PRO A 311 18.61 -6.54 -2.85
C PRO A 311 17.90 -7.87 -2.64
N ASP A 312 17.01 -7.93 -1.64
CA ASP A 312 16.25 -9.14 -1.33
C ASP A 312 15.06 -9.29 -2.30
N ARG A 313 14.51 -8.19 -2.83
CA ARG A 313 13.42 -8.21 -3.83
C ARG A 313 13.87 -8.27 -5.29
N ILE A 314 15.17 -8.14 -5.59
CA ILE A 314 15.67 -8.28 -6.96
C ILE A 314 15.62 -9.76 -7.35
N SER A 315 14.84 -10.07 -8.37
CA SER A 315 14.71 -11.42 -8.91
C SER A 315 16.02 -11.91 -9.52
N ARG A 316 16.30 -13.21 -9.42
CA ARG A 316 17.37 -13.81 -10.22
C ARG A 316 16.88 -13.98 -11.65
N ALA A 317 17.67 -13.53 -12.61
CA ALA A 317 17.58 -14.06 -13.97
C ALA A 317 17.86 -15.57 -13.87
N THR A 318 16.94 -16.40 -14.34
CA THR A 318 17.17 -17.83 -14.47
C THR A 318 18.41 -17.99 -15.34
N ARG A 319 19.48 -18.59 -14.80
CA ARG A 319 20.63 -18.98 -15.62
C ARG A 319 20.11 -20.05 -16.58
N ILE A 320 19.85 -19.65 -17.82
CA ILE A 320 19.73 -20.58 -18.94
C ILE A 320 21.08 -21.30 -18.98
N SER A 321 21.08 -22.60 -18.71
CA SER A 321 22.31 -23.40 -18.78
C SER A 321 22.91 -23.27 -20.18
N GLU A 322 24.23 -23.31 -20.33
CA GLU A 322 24.84 -23.42 -21.67
C GLU A 322 24.32 -24.65 -22.45
N GLN A 323 23.81 -25.66 -21.74
CA GLN A 323 23.10 -26.81 -22.35
C GLN A 323 21.70 -26.46 -22.89
N ASP A 324 21.05 -25.41 -22.37
CA ASP A 324 19.75 -24.92 -22.86
C ASP A 324 19.88 -23.99 -24.07
N MET A 325 21.06 -23.40 -24.30
CA MET A 325 21.39 -22.63 -25.50
C MET A 325 21.70 -23.54 -26.69
N ALA A 326 20.78 -24.46 -27.01
CA ALA A 326 20.89 -25.42 -28.10
C ALA A 326 20.74 -24.74 -29.48
N PHE A 327 21.69 -23.87 -29.81
CA PHE A 327 21.87 -23.27 -31.14
C PHE A 327 23.31 -23.48 -31.65
N THR A 328 23.97 -24.56 -31.25
CA THR A 328 25.23 -24.99 -31.85
C THR A 328 24.96 -25.86 -33.08
N TYR A 329 25.11 -25.24 -34.24
CA TYR A 329 25.05 -25.87 -35.56
C TYR A 329 26.01 -27.06 -35.67
N GLY A 330 25.47 -28.26 -35.93
CA GLY A 330 26.30 -29.46 -36.04
C GLY A 330 25.73 -30.68 -36.77
N ARG A 331 24.56 -30.60 -37.43
CA ARG A 331 24.06 -31.72 -38.26
C ARG A 331 23.50 -31.25 -39.58
N LYS A 332 24.13 -31.69 -40.68
CA LYS A 332 23.56 -31.65 -42.03
C LYS A 332 22.50 -32.74 -42.12
N TYR A 333 21.28 -32.37 -42.47
CA TYR A 333 20.18 -33.30 -42.73
C TYR A 333 19.97 -33.39 -44.24
N ASP A 334 19.98 -34.61 -44.79
CA ASP A 334 19.68 -34.88 -46.19
C ASP A 334 18.15 -34.99 -46.37
N GLY A 335 17.47 -33.86 -46.56
CA GLY A 335 16.07 -33.84 -47.04
C GLY A 335 15.19 -32.70 -46.49
N ASN A 336 14.50 -32.02 -47.41
CA ASN A 336 13.65 -30.84 -47.15
C ASN A 336 12.38 -31.13 -46.30
N TYR A 337 11.95 -32.40 -46.21
CA TYR A 337 10.79 -32.80 -45.42
C TYR A 337 11.14 -33.00 -43.93
N ASP A 338 12.33 -33.55 -43.66
CA ASP A 338 12.86 -33.80 -42.31
C ASP A 338 13.21 -32.48 -41.61
N GLU A 339 13.61 -31.46 -42.38
CA GLU A 339 13.90 -30.13 -41.85
C GLU A 339 12.66 -29.40 -41.29
N LYS A 340 11.49 -29.57 -41.94
CA LYS A 340 10.23 -28.97 -41.47
C LYS A 340 9.69 -29.64 -40.22
N GLU A 341 9.76 -30.96 -40.13
CA GLU A 341 9.31 -31.67 -38.92
C GLU A 341 10.26 -31.47 -37.74
N THR A 342 11.57 -31.45 -37.97
CA THR A 342 12.54 -31.13 -36.92
C THR A 342 12.44 -29.69 -36.46
N PHE A 343 12.09 -28.74 -37.34
CA PHE A 343 11.77 -27.36 -36.96
C PHE A 343 10.50 -27.30 -36.11
N ARG A 344 9.44 -28.03 -36.50
CA ARG A 344 8.17 -28.09 -35.75
C ARG A 344 8.33 -28.70 -34.36
N LYS A 345 9.09 -29.78 -34.24
CA LYS A 345 9.45 -30.39 -32.96
C LYS A 345 10.25 -29.44 -32.07
N ARG A 346 11.25 -28.74 -32.63
CA ARG A 346 11.98 -27.68 -31.90
C ARG A 346 11.06 -26.58 -31.44
N GLN A 347 10.10 -26.17 -32.27
CA GLN A 347 9.11 -25.14 -31.93
C GLN A 347 8.18 -25.60 -30.79
N GLU A 348 7.78 -26.88 -30.78
CA GLU A 348 7.00 -27.48 -29.69
C GLU A 348 7.81 -27.67 -28.40
N GLU A 349 9.07 -28.08 -28.51
CA GLU A 349 9.99 -28.19 -27.38
C GLU A 349 10.29 -26.83 -26.78
N ASP A 350 10.54 -25.80 -27.60
CA ASP A 350 10.68 -24.43 -27.14
C ASP A 350 9.37 -23.92 -26.54
N TYR A 351 8.20 -24.24 -27.10
CA TYR A 351 6.91 -23.87 -26.51
C TYR A 351 6.68 -24.54 -25.14
N LYS A 352 7.06 -25.82 -24.98
CA LYS A 352 7.02 -26.53 -23.70
C LYS A 352 7.99 -25.93 -22.69
N ARG A 353 9.25 -25.69 -23.11
CA ARG A 353 10.29 -25.05 -22.30
C ARG A 353 9.85 -23.66 -21.85
N TRP A 354 9.24 -22.89 -22.75
CA TRP A 354 8.68 -21.58 -22.43
C TRP A 354 7.43 -21.67 -21.56
N SER A 355 6.61 -22.71 -21.69
CA SER A 355 5.45 -22.92 -20.80
C SER A 355 5.85 -23.32 -19.38
N GLU A 356 6.95 -24.07 -19.20
CA GLU A 356 7.52 -24.45 -17.91
C GLU A 356 8.35 -23.31 -17.30
N THR A 357 9.12 -22.59 -18.14
CA THR A 357 9.95 -21.42 -17.77
C THR A 357 9.13 -20.12 -17.68
N SER A 358 7.86 -20.10 -18.10
CA SER A 358 6.93 -18.97 -17.95
C SER A 358 6.68 -18.60 -16.48
N SER A 359 7.16 -19.41 -15.53
CA SER A 359 7.38 -19.03 -14.13
C SER A 359 8.62 -18.15 -13.94
N GLY A 360 8.98 -17.37 -14.97
CA GLY A 360 10.33 -16.87 -15.25
C GLY A 360 10.83 -15.71 -14.40
N PHE A 361 10.78 -15.86 -13.07
CA PHE A 361 11.60 -15.13 -12.11
C PHE A 361 11.61 -15.93 -10.81
N GLN A 362 12.75 -16.58 -10.48
CA GLN A 362 12.87 -17.26 -9.19
C GLN A 362 13.23 -16.24 -8.11
N ARG A 363 12.36 -16.13 -7.10
CA ARG A 363 12.64 -15.33 -5.90
C ARG A 363 13.81 -15.92 -5.13
N ARG A 364 14.56 -15.06 -4.42
CA ARG A 364 15.66 -15.51 -3.57
C ARG A 364 15.11 -16.27 -2.35
N ARG A 365 15.98 -17.01 -1.66
CA ARG A 365 15.62 -17.64 -0.39
C ARG A 365 15.75 -16.61 0.74
N PRO A 366 14.91 -16.69 1.80
CA PRO A 366 15.00 -15.84 2.98
C PRO A 366 16.44 -15.74 3.52
N PHE A 367 16.84 -14.56 4.01
CA PHE A 367 18.20 -14.32 4.51
C PHE A 367 18.66 -15.35 5.55
N HIS A 368 17.80 -15.73 6.49
CA HIS A 368 18.16 -16.71 7.53
C HIS A 368 18.46 -18.11 6.94
N GLN A 369 17.67 -18.52 5.94
CA GLN A 369 17.86 -19.79 5.23
C GLN A 369 19.03 -19.78 4.24
N ARG A 370 19.62 -18.61 3.93
CA ARG A 370 20.80 -18.53 3.06
C ARG A 370 22.06 -19.07 3.71
N TYR A 371 22.15 -19.02 5.05
CA TYR A 371 23.36 -19.40 5.79
C TYR A 371 23.22 -20.70 6.60
N ASP A 372 22.01 -21.27 6.70
CA ASP A 372 21.76 -22.56 7.38
C ASP A 372 22.45 -23.77 6.72
N VAL A 373 23.01 -23.60 5.52
CA VAL A 373 23.72 -24.67 4.79
C VAL A 373 25.05 -25.08 5.45
N PHE A 374 25.50 -24.37 6.49
CA PHE A 374 26.72 -24.72 7.25
C PHE A 374 26.45 -25.44 8.59
N GLY A 375 25.19 -25.75 8.93
CA GLY A 375 24.86 -26.58 10.08
C GLY A 375 25.03 -28.07 9.77
N THR A 376 26.13 -28.66 10.22
CA THR A 376 26.38 -30.11 10.16
C THR A 376 25.33 -30.89 10.96
N TYR A 377 24.28 -31.39 10.31
CA TYR A 377 23.60 -32.62 10.73
C TYR A 377 23.28 -33.45 9.49
N LYS A 378 23.84 -34.67 9.45
CA LYS A 378 23.45 -35.71 8.49
C LYS A 378 22.01 -36.09 8.81
N GLU A 379 21.04 -35.66 8.01
CA GLU A 379 19.69 -36.17 8.09
C GLU A 379 19.61 -37.57 7.48
N ASN A 380 19.05 -38.49 8.27
CA ASN A 380 18.62 -39.81 7.85
C ASN A 380 17.43 -39.66 6.89
N PRO A 381 17.30 -40.47 5.82
CA PRO A 381 16.27 -40.26 4.79
C PRO A 381 14.82 -40.60 5.20
N ASP A 382 14.58 -41.08 6.42
CA ASP A 382 13.33 -41.78 6.78
C ASP A 382 12.44 -41.10 7.82
N GLU A 383 12.70 -39.84 8.20
CA GLU A 383 11.78 -39.05 9.05
C GLU A 383 11.23 -37.84 8.29
N GLN A 384 10.34 -38.12 7.34
CA GLN A 384 9.54 -37.10 6.69
C GLN A 384 8.42 -36.66 7.66
N THR A 385 8.72 -35.68 8.51
CA THR A 385 7.69 -34.96 9.27
C THR A 385 6.97 -33.99 8.32
N ASP A 386 5.63 -33.98 8.36
CA ASP A 386 4.73 -33.26 7.46
C ASP A 386 4.81 -31.71 7.52
N GLU A 387 5.91 -31.13 8.03
CA GLU A 387 6.11 -29.66 8.11
C GLU A 387 6.80 -29.05 6.87
N ASP A 388 7.40 -29.86 5.99
CA ASP A 388 8.18 -29.40 4.82
C ASP A 388 7.36 -29.07 3.56
N LYS A 389 6.05 -28.87 3.69
CA LYS A 389 5.20 -28.35 2.60
C LYS A 389 5.03 -26.82 2.64
N ARG A 390 6.00 -26.08 3.19
CA ARG A 390 6.14 -24.64 2.89
C ARG A 390 6.75 -24.51 1.50
N SER A 391 5.96 -24.02 0.54
CA SER A 391 6.37 -23.79 -0.86
C SER A 391 7.80 -23.26 -0.98
N GLU A 392 8.66 -23.97 -1.71
CA GLU A 392 10.06 -23.57 -2.04
C GLU A 392 10.16 -22.28 -2.88
N THR A 393 9.04 -21.60 -3.16
CA THR A 393 8.94 -20.49 -4.12
C THR A 393 8.48 -19.16 -3.51
N GLY A 394 8.28 -19.07 -2.19
CA GLY A 394 7.77 -17.85 -1.55
C GLY A 394 8.64 -17.34 -0.43
N GLU A 395 9.33 -16.22 -0.62
CA GLU A 395 9.94 -15.51 0.51
C GLU A 395 8.87 -15.09 1.52
N GLU A 396 9.20 -15.23 2.80
CA GLU A 396 8.58 -14.42 3.83
C GLU A 396 9.00 -12.95 3.63
N GLY A 397 8.20 -12.18 2.88
CA GLY A 397 8.43 -10.75 2.66
C GLY A 397 8.73 -10.01 3.97
N TRP A 398 9.57 -8.97 3.88
CA TRP A 398 9.98 -8.17 5.03
C TRP A 398 8.78 -7.78 5.89
N ARG A 399 8.88 -8.04 7.19
CA ARG A 399 7.91 -7.64 8.19
C ARG A 399 8.46 -6.45 8.96
N ASN A 400 7.58 -5.55 9.36
CA ASN A 400 7.95 -4.49 10.29
C ASN A 400 8.25 -5.08 11.68
N TRP A 401 8.63 -4.22 12.64
CA TRP A 401 8.91 -4.63 14.02
C TRP A 401 7.69 -5.21 14.75
N GLU A 402 6.48 -4.98 14.23
CA GLU A 402 5.20 -5.53 14.72
C GLU A 402 4.84 -6.88 14.05
N GLY A 403 5.60 -7.32 13.05
CA GLY A 403 5.37 -8.59 12.34
C GLY A 403 4.39 -8.51 11.16
N GLU A 404 3.91 -7.34 10.78
CA GLU A 404 2.95 -7.11 9.71
C GLU A 404 3.63 -7.01 8.31
N ARG A 405 2.87 -7.20 7.21
CA ARG A 405 3.34 -7.11 5.81
C ARG A 405 2.61 -6.06 4.98
N LEU A 406 3.21 -5.58 3.88
CA LEU A 406 2.54 -4.65 2.94
C LEU A 406 1.27 -5.28 2.33
N GLY A 407 1.27 -6.60 2.15
CA GLY A 407 0.11 -7.39 1.75
C GLY A 407 -1.12 -7.22 2.66
N ASP A 408 -0.92 -7.02 3.96
CA ASP A 408 -2.00 -6.87 4.95
C ASP A 408 -2.76 -5.54 4.75
N PHE A 409 -2.08 -4.54 4.18
CA PHE A 409 -2.65 -3.23 3.81
C PHE A 409 -3.16 -3.21 2.36
N GLY A 410 -3.28 -4.39 1.74
CA GLY A 410 -3.82 -4.58 0.40
C GLY A 410 -2.84 -4.30 -0.73
N VAL A 411 -1.55 -4.08 -0.47
CA VAL A 411 -0.53 -3.88 -1.51
C VAL A 411 -0.12 -5.21 -2.14
N ASP A 412 0.05 -5.20 -3.46
CA ASP A 412 0.55 -6.36 -4.16
C ASP A 412 2.08 -6.40 -4.27
N GLU A 413 2.69 -7.12 -3.32
CA GLU A 413 4.15 -7.33 -3.24
C GLU A 413 4.72 -8.24 -4.35
N GLU A 414 3.87 -8.92 -5.12
CA GLU A 414 4.28 -9.88 -6.14
C GLU A 414 4.48 -9.27 -7.53
N VAL A 415 4.21 -7.98 -7.68
CA VAL A 415 3.93 -7.37 -8.99
C VAL A 415 4.89 -6.22 -9.32
N GLU A 416 5.82 -5.90 -8.41
CA GLU A 416 6.81 -4.84 -8.61
C GLU A 416 8.09 -5.39 -9.23
N PHE A 417 8.26 -5.10 -10.51
CA PHE A 417 9.51 -5.29 -11.22
C PHE A 417 10.17 -3.93 -11.40
N TYR A 418 11.47 -3.87 -11.12
CA TYR A 418 12.31 -2.77 -11.58
C TYR A 418 12.80 -3.14 -12.98
N ASP A 419 12.68 -2.23 -13.94
CA ASP A 419 13.30 -2.40 -15.25
C ASP A 419 14.84 -2.39 -15.06
N GLU A 420 15.44 -3.53 -14.74
CA GLU A 420 16.89 -3.70 -14.68
C GLU A 420 17.46 -3.83 -16.09
N LYS A 421 17.62 -2.72 -16.81
CA LYS A 421 18.52 -2.68 -17.98
C LYS A 421 19.44 -1.48 -17.95
N GLY A 422 20.74 -1.79 -17.85
CA GLY A 422 21.83 -0.83 -17.97
C GLY A 422 22.00 -0.33 -19.41
N PRO A 423 22.82 0.70 -19.62
CA PRO A 423 23.03 1.29 -20.94
C PRO A 423 23.97 0.38 -21.75
N GLY A 424 23.40 -0.54 -22.54
CA GLY A 424 24.18 -1.40 -23.43
C GLY A 424 23.45 -2.64 -23.93
N ASP A 425 22.44 -3.11 -23.21
CA ASP A 425 21.70 -4.32 -23.57
C ASP A 425 20.41 -3.95 -24.32
N ALA A 426 20.28 -4.53 -25.52
CA ALA A 426 19.36 -4.11 -26.58
C ALA A 426 17.86 -4.12 -26.19
N GLU A 427 17.12 -3.33 -26.95
CA GLU A 427 15.89 -2.61 -26.61
C GLU A 427 14.58 -3.41 -26.45
N ASP A 428 14.53 -4.75 -26.53
CA ASP A 428 13.24 -5.42 -26.78
C ASP A 428 12.82 -6.58 -25.85
N ASP A 429 13.66 -7.11 -24.96
CA ASP A 429 13.32 -8.42 -24.36
C ASP A 429 12.33 -8.42 -23.16
N ASP A 430 12.07 -7.28 -22.52
CA ASP A 430 11.20 -7.22 -21.32
C ASP A 430 9.87 -6.49 -21.55
N ILE A 431 9.60 -6.09 -22.79
CA ILE A 431 8.31 -5.51 -23.16
C ILE A 431 7.43 -6.69 -23.60
N PRO A 432 6.27 -6.94 -22.96
CA PRO A 432 5.36 -8.00 -23.39
C PRO A 432 5.12 -7.91 -24.89
N LEU A 433 5.15 -9.05 -25.60
CA LEU A 433 5.03 -9.11 -27.06
C LEU A 433 3.83 -8.29 -27.58
N SER A 434 2.77 -8.20 -26.79
CA SER A 434 1.58 -7.38 -27.05
C SER A 434 1.87 -5.86 -27.17
N GLU A 435 2.79 -5.32 -26.37
CA GLU A 435 3.21 -3.92 -26.40
C GLU A 435 4.23 -3.67 -27.52
N LEU A 436 5.11 -4.63 -27.83
CA LEU A 436 5.97 -4.57 -29.03
C LEU A 436 5.15 -4.56 -30.31
N ILE A 437 4.14 -5.45 -30.40
CA ILE A 437 3.19 -5.49 -31.52
C ILE A 437 2.40 -4.18 -31.62
N ARG A 438 2.00 -3.60 -30.47
CA ARG A 438 1.32 -2.29 -30.44
C ARG A 438 2.21 -1.18 -30.97
N ARG A 439 3.46 -1.11 -30.50
CA ARG A 439 4.46 -0.11 -30.95
C ARG A 439 4.73 -0.25 -32.44
N LYS A 440 4.89 -1.48 -32.94
CA LYS A 440 5.09 -1.78 -34.36
C LYS A 440 3.87 -1.40 -35.22
N LYS A 441 2.64 -1.59 -34.72
CA LYS A 441 1.41 -1.13 -35.41
C LYS A 441 1.27 0.39 -35.46
N LEU A 442 1.71 1.09 -34.42
CA LEU A 442 1.69 2.55 -34.36
C LEU A 442 2.78 3.20 -35.23
N GLN A 443 3.92 2.53 -35.42
CA GLN A 443 5.00 2.97 -36.31
C GLN A 443 4.75 2.62 -37.79
N GLY A 444 3.76 1.77 -38.08
CA GLY A 444 3.41 1.29 -39.42
C GLY A 444 2.15 1.91 -40.03
N GLN A 445 1.58 2.97 -39.44
CA GLN A 445 0.56 3.77 -40.11
C GLN A 445 1.25 4.89 -40.90
N PRO A 446 1.04 4.97 -42.24
CA PRO A 446 1.58 6.04 -43.06
C PRO A 446 1.00 7.41 -42.71
#